data_AF-A0AA39FL51-F1
#
_entry.id   AF-A0AA39FL51-F1
#
_cell.length_a   1.000
_cell.length_b   1.000
_cell.length_c   1.000
_cell.angle_alpha   90.00
_cell.angle_beta   90.00
_cell.angle_gamma   90.00
#
_symmetry.space_group_name_H-M   'P 1'
#
loop_
_entity.id
_entity.type
_entity.pdbx_description
1 polymer ?
#
loop_
_entity_poly.entity_id
_entity_poly.type
_entity_poly.pdbx_seq_one_letter_code
_entity_poly.pdbx_strand_id
1 'polypeptide(L)'
;MGEERYYWKGKRVSEKVYDNRVRQSKVGKSIRSVYGKRNIPNLKEDFKNNEIEGCRVMHIETLAHQMRCKKCASVLSLEDICEEKRSGLASIFYITCKNCQSLNDVHTSKHHKGAGCRTHYDTNTKAVLGVLNGGMGHTHLNKFLSALNIPEMHWNTFKTHEKEVGKAIEESSQDS
;
A
#
# COMPACT_ATOMS: atom_id res chain seq x y z
N MET A 1 -30.96 23.77 -32.90
CA MET A 1 -29.90 22.79 -32.56
C MET A 1 -29.97 22.52 -31.08
N GLY A 2 -30.38 21.32 -30.66
CA GLY A 2 -30.44 20.98 -29.24
C GLY A 2 -29.04 20.69 -28.71
N GLU A 3 -28.65 21.31 -27.59
CA GLU A 3 -27.40 20.97 -26.88
C GLU A 3 -27.41 19.48 -26.50
N GLU A 4 -26.38 18.74 -26.93
CA GLU A 4 -26.19 17.36 -26.50
C GLU A 4 -25.97 17.30 -24.99
N ARG A 5 -26.75 16.42 -24.34
CA ARG A 5 -26.71 16.25 -22.88
C ARG A 5 -25.97 14.97 -22.54
N TYR A 6 -24.84 15.11 -21.86
CA TYR A 6 -24.02 13.99 -21.45
C TYR A 6 -24.43 13.46 -20.07
N TYR A 7 -24.53 12.14 -19.93
CA TYR A 7 -24.91 11.46 -18.69
C TYR A 7 -23.92 10.35 -18.35
N TRP A 8 -23.63 10.19 -17.05
CA TRP A 8 -22.83 9.08 -16.56
C TRP A 8 -23.40 8.52 -15.27
N LYS A 9 -23.74 7.22 -15.27
CA LYS A 9 -24.45 6.55 -14.16
C LYS A 9 -25.70 7.33 -13.72
N GLY A 10 -26.51 7.76 -14.69
CA GLY A 10 -27.76 8.49 -14.44
C GLY A 10 -27.61 9.96 -14.03
N LYS A 11 -26.39 10.49 -13.84
CA LYS A 11 -26.16 11.90 -13.50
C LYS A 11 -25.73 12.71 -14.72
N ARG A 12 -26.28 13.91 -14.89
CA ARG A 12 -25.86 14.86 -15.95
C ARG A 12 -24.43 15.32 -15.67
N VAL A 13 -23.59 15.34 -16.69
CA VAL A 13 -22.19 15.78 -16.65
C VAL A 13 -21.87 16.64 -17.85
N SER A 14 -20.75 17.37 -17.81
CA SER A 14 -20.22 18.01 -19.00
C SER A 14 -19.61 16.99 -19.96
N GLU A 15 -19.54 17.34 -21.24
CA GLU A 15 -18.87 16.58 -22.31
C GLU A 15 -17.45 16.17 -21.90
N LYS A 16 -16.63 17.15 -21.47
CA LYS A 16 -15.26 16.92 -20.99
C LYS A 16 -15.19 15.85 -19.89
N VAL A 17 -16.15 15.84 -18.96
CA VAL A 17 -16.20 14.85 -17.88
C VAL A 17 -16.62 13.48 -18.40
N TYR A 18 -17.58 13.44 -19.32
CA TYR A 18 -18.01 12.21 -19.99
C TYR A 18 -16.87 11.56 -20.76
N ASP A 19 -16.18 12.32 -21.62
CA ASP A 19 -15.08 11.83 -22.45
C ASP A 19 -13.92 11.32 -21.62
N ASN A 20 -13.55 12.04 -20.56
CA ASN A 20 -12.49 11.59 -19.66
C ASN A 20 -12.87 10.26 -18.97
N ARG A 21 -14.14 10.07 -18.58
CA ARG A 21 -14.63 8.82 -17.98
C ARG A 21 -14.67 7.67 -18.98
N VAL A 22 -15.09 7.92 -20.22
CA VAL A 22 -15.04 6.95 -21.31
C VAL A 22 -13.60 6.53 -21.59
N ARG A 23 -12.67 7.50 -21.67
CA ARG A 23 -11.24 7.24 -21.84
C ARG A 23 -10.67 6.38 -20.71
N GLN A 24 -10.94 6.75 -19.45
CA GLN A 24 -10.51 5.97 -18.29
C GLN A 24 -11.10 4.55 -18.30
N SER A 25 -12.36 4.38 -18.72
CA SER A 25 -12.99 3.07 -18.86
C SER A 25 -12.28 2.20 -19.92
N LYS A 26 -11.93 2.78 -21.08
CA LYS A 26 -11.19 2.09 -22.15
C LYS A 26 -9.79 1.68 -21.68
N VAL A 27 -9.05 2.59 -21.03
CA VAL A 27 -7.72 2.29 -20.45
C VAL A 27 -7.84 1.16 -19.42
N GLY A 28 -8.81 1.22 -18.51
CA GLY A 28 -9.04 0.16 -17.53
C GLY A 28 -9.50 -1.19 -18.12
N LYS A 29 -10.05 -1.22 -19.34
CA LYS A 29 -10.31 -2.46 -20.09
C LYS A 29 -9.03 -2.99 -20.75
N SER A 30 -8.22 -2.12 -21.35
CA SER A 30 -6.93 -2.47 -21.96
C SER A 30 -5.93 -3.01 -20.95
N ILE A 31 -5.85 -2.41 -19.75
CA ILE A 31 -5.00 -2.94 -18.67
C ILE A 31 -5.47 -4.33 -18.24
N ARG A 32 -6.79 -4.55 -18.16
CA ARG A 32 -7.37 -5.88 -17.85
C ARG A 32 -7.15 -6.94 -18.93
N SER A 33 -6.99 -6.56 -20.20
CA SER A 33 -6.65 -7.52 -21.25
C SER A 33 -5.18 -7.91 -21.22
N VAL A 34 -4.28 -7.01 -20.77
CA VAL A 34 -2.84 -7.27 -20.66
C VAL A 34 -2.50 -8.07 -19.39
N TYR A 35 -3.10 -7.71 -18.25
CA TYR A 35 -2.78 -8.29 -16.94
C TYR A 35 -3.84 -9.29 -16.42
N GLY A 36 -4.88 -9.58 -17.22
CA GLY A 36 -5.96 -10.51 -16.88
C GLY A 36 -7.08 -9.92 -15.99
N LYS A 37 -8.23 -10.62 -15.94
CA LYS A 37 -9.30 -10.36 -14.97
C LYS A 37 -8.88 -10.95 -13.62
N ARG A 38 -8.62 -10.12 -12.62
CA ARG A 38 -8.64 -10.59 -11.23
C ARG A 38 -10.07 -10.59 -10.71
N ASN A 39 -10.48 -11.71 -10.11
CA ASN A 39 -11.53 -11.67 -9.10
C ASN A 39 -11.06 -10.69 -8.03
N ILE A 40 -11.76 -9.58 -7.85
CA ILE A 40 -11.66 -8.79 -6.63
C ILE A 40 -12.44 -9.63 -5.62
N PRO A 41 -11.79 -10.37 -4.69
CA PRO A 41 -12.56 -11.08 -3.69
C PRO A 41 -13.30 -10.01 -2.89
N ASN A 42 -14.60 -10.25 -2.65
CA ASN A 42 -15.25 -9.58 -1.53
C ASN A 42 -14.34 -9.70 -0.31
N LEU A 43 -14.16 -8.63 0.46
CA LEU A 43 -13.46 -8.68 1.75
C LEU A 43 -14.17 -9.68 2.68
N LYS A 44 -13.82 -10.94 2.56
CA LYS A 44 -13.92 -11.96 3.57
C LYS A 44 -12.53 -12.59 3.63
N GLU A 45 -12.02 -12.64 4.84
CA GLU A 45 -10.70 -13.10 5.20
C GLU A 45 -10.44 -14.51 4.67
N ASP A 46 -9.80 -14.62 3.51
CA ASP A 46 -9.25 -15.89 3.04
C ASP A 46 -7.78 -15.97 3.51
N PHE A 47 -7.60 -16.13 4.82
CA PHE A 47 -6.35 -16.62 5.39
C PHE A 47 -6.26 -18.13 5.11
N LYS A 48 -5.70 -18.50 3.97
CA LYS A 48 -5.00 -19.79 3.75
C LYS A 48 -4.35 -19.80 2.37
N ASN A 49 -3.15 -19.23 2.30
CA ASN A 49 -2.02 -19.79 1.57
C ASN A 49 -0.75 -19.14 2.10
N ASN A 50 0.20 -19.96 2.56
CA ASN A 50 1.49 -19.53 3.11
C ASN A 50 2.48 -19.10 2.00
N GLU A 51 2.02 -18.91 0.76
CA GLU A 51 2.85 -18.46 -0.34
C GLU A 51 2.96 -16.95 -0.31
N ILE A 52 4.16 -16.47 0.03
CA ILE A 52 4.49 -15.05 0.08
C ILE A 52 4.70 -14.59 -1.36
N GLU A 53 3.61 -14.17 -2.00
CA GLU A 53 3.61 -13.72 -3.39
C GLU A 53 3.22 -12.24 -3.54
N GLY A 54 3.50 -11.71 -4.74
CA GLY A 54 3.08 -10.39 -5.19
C GLY A 54 4.11 -9.28 -4.94
N CYS A 55 3.66 -8.04 -5.06
CA CYS A 55 4.52 -6.86 -4.95
C CYS A 55 4.43 -6.25 -3.54
N ARG A 56 5.53 -5.70 -3.03
CA ARG A 56 5.58 -4.99 -1.76
C ARG A 56 6.33 -3.68 -1.93
N VAL A 57 5.95 -2.66 -1.15
CA VAL A 57 6.69 -1.41 -1.07
C VAL A 57 7.72 -1.56 0.05
N MET A 58 8.99 -1.39 -0.28
CA MET A 58 10.09 -1.58 0.66
C MET A 58 11.07 -0.40 0.62
N HIS A 59 11.63 -0.08 1.78
CA HIS A 59 12.75 0.83 1.90
C HIS A 59 14.05 0.05 1.73
N ILE A 60 14.68 0.19 0.55
CA ILE A 60 15.81 -0.66 0.10
C ILE A 60 16.95 -0.68 1.13
N GLU A 61 17.37 0.49 1.62
CA GLU A 61 18.44 0.60 2.61
C GLU A 61 18.09 -0.14 3.91
N THR A 62 16.85 -0.03 4.40
CA THR A 62 16.42 -0.72 5.62
C THR A 62 16.42 -2.22 5.42
N LEU A 63 15.86 -2.68 4.30
CA LEU A 63 15.86 -4.10 3.97
C LEU A 63 17.29 -4.64 3.91
N ALA A 64 18.19 -3.97 3.18
CA ALA A 64 19.58 -4.40 3.02
C ALA A 64 20.30 -4.56 4.37
N HIS A 65 20.09 -3.62 5.32
CA HIS A 65 20.66 -3.73 6.67
C HIS A 65 20.05 -4.87 7.49
N GLN A 66 18.76 -5.16 7.32
CA GLN A 66 18.05 -6.21 8.04
C GLN A 66 18.32 -7.61 7.47
N MET A 67 18.83 -7.74 6.24
CA MET A 67 19.14 -9.01 5.56
C MET A 67 20.43 -9.69 6.05
N ARG A 68 20.81 -9.46 7.31
CA ARG A 68 21.89 -10.16 8.00
C ARG A 68 21.35 -10.84 9.25
N CYS A 69 21.73 -12.08 9.44
CA CYS A 69 21.33 -12.85 10.60
C CYS A 69 21.82 -12.17 11.89
N LYS A 70 20.91 -11.95 12.85
CA LYS A 70 21.20 -11.31 14.14
C LYS A 70 22.16 -12.12 15.02
N LYS A 71 22.27 -13.44 14.78
CA LYS A 71 23.11 -14.36 15.56
C LYS A 71 24.50 -14.59 14.95
N CYS A 72 24.59 -14.81 13.64
CA CYS A 72 25.85 -15.20 12.98
C CYS A 72 26.30 -14.27 11.84
N ALA A 73 25.59 -13.17 11.61
CA ALA A 73 25.88 -12.16 10.57
C ALA A 73 25.89 -12.65 9.10
N SER A 74 25.57 -13.92 8.86
CA SER A 74 25.38 -14.46 7.51
C SER A 74 24.25 -13.74 6.77
N VAL A 75 24.35 -13.69 5.44
CA VAL A 75 23.32 -13.08 4.59
C VAL A 75 22.08 -13.97 4.60
N LEU A 76 20.92 -13.35 4.79
CA LEU A 76 19.62 -14.00 4.71
C LEU A 76 19.14 -14.03 3.26
N SER A 77 18.35 -15.04 2.86
CA SER A 77 17.71 -15.09 1.54
C SER A 77 16.22 -14.80 1.66
N LEU A 78 15.65 -14.09 0.68
CA LEU A 78 14.19 -13.93 0.57
C LEU A 78 13.49 -15.25 0.18
N GLU A 79 14.23 -16.23 -0.33
CA GLU A 79 13.69 -17.58 -0.58
C GLU A 79 13.40 -18.35 0.72
N ASP A 80 14.01 -17.93 1.83
CA ASP A 80 13.90 -18.61 3.13
C ASP A 80 12.87 -17.95 4.06
N ILE A 81 11.96 -17.13 3.51
CA ILE A 81 10.89 -16.52 4.31
C ILE A 81 9.87 -17.59 4.67
N CYS A 82 9.63 -17.77 5.97
CA CYS A 82 8.67 -18.73 6.50
C CYS A 82 7.30 -18.09 6.78
N GLU A 83 7.29 -16.81 7.14
CA GLU A 83 6.07 -16.06 7.49
C GLU A 83 6.22 -14.58 7.11
N GLU A 84 5.12 -13.96 6.70
CA GLU A 84 5.02 -12.51 6.52
C GLU A 84 3.92 -11.95 7.45
N LYS A 85 4.27 -10.96 8.28
CA LYS A 85 3.28 -10.12 8.97
C LYS A 85 3.22 -8.74 8.33
N ARG A 86 2.05 -8.39 7.81
CA ARG A 86 1.82 -7.09 7.17
C ARG A 86 1.24 -6.08 8.15
N SER A 87 1.72 -4.84 8.07
CA SER A 87 1.17 -3.67 8.76
C SER A 87 1.00 -2.54 7.75
N GLY A 88 -0.19 -2.46 7.14
CA GLY A 88 -0.41 -1.59 5.99
C GLY A 88 0.44 -2.03 4.79
N LEU A 89 1.27 -1.13 4.29
CA LEU A 89 2.22 -1.35 3.19
C LEU A 89 3.57 -1.90 3.65
N ALA A 90 3.87 -1.79 4.95
CA ALA A 90 5.07 -2.36 5.53
C ALA A 90 4.88 -3.84 5.87
N SER A 91 5.96 -4.60 5.84
CA SER A 91 5.97 -6.03 6.10
C SER A 91 7.11 -6.37 7.06
N ILE A 92 6.89 -7.42 7.85
CA ILE A 92 7.91 -8.08 8.66
C ILE A 92 8.02 -9.48 8.09
N PHE A 93 9.17 -9.79 7.50
CA PHE A 93 9.49 -11.13 7.04
C PHE A 93 10.19 -11.90 8.15
N TYR A 94 9.74 -13.11 8.42
CA TYR A 94 10.39 -14.04 9.32
C TYR A 94 11.22 -15.01 8.49
N ILE A 95 12.54 -14.87 8.55
CA ILE A 95 13.49 -15.60 7.71
C ILE A 95 14.34 -16.54 8.57
N THR A 96 14.36 -17.81 8.20
CA THR A 96 15.21 -18.80 8.87
C THR A 96 16.62 -18.75 8.28
N CYS A 97 17.62 -18.54 9.12
CA CYS A 97 19.01 -18.51 8.66
C CYS A 97 19.49 -19.93 8.30
N LYS A 98 19.93 -20.16 7.06
CA LYS A 98 20.50 -21.46 6.64
C LYS A 98 21.73 -21.90 7.44
N ASN A 99 22.54 -20.95 7.92
CA ASN A 99 23.79 -21.25 8.62
C ASN A 99 23.58 -21.67 10.09
N CYS A 100 22.78 -20.91 10.86
CA CYS A 100 22.61 -21.15 12.30
C CYS A 100 21.19 -21.50 12.75
N GLN A 101 20.26 -21.63 11.78
CA GLN A 101 18.86 -22.01 11.98
C GLN A 101 18.06 -21.08 12.91
N SER A 102 18.57 -19.87 13.20
CA SER A 102 17.81 -18.87 13.96
C SER A 102 16.76 -18.20 13.09
N LEU A 103 15.58 -17.96 13.67
CA LEU A 103 14.54 -17.14 13.06
C LEU A 103 14.88 -15.65 13.21
N ASN A 104 14.80 -14.88 12.14
CA ASN A 104 15.08 -13.45 12.13
C ASN A 104 13.86 -12.70 11.62
N ASP A 105 13.42 -11.69 12.37
CA ASP A 105 12.48 -10.68 11.93
C ASP A 105 13.21 -9.59 11.12
N VAL A 106 12.79 -9.44 9.86
CA VAL A 106 13.34 -8.52 8.87
C VAL A 106 12.27 -7.50 8.50
N HIS A 107 12.46 -6.26 8.93
CA HIS A 107 11.53 -5.18 8.64
C HIS A 107 11.78 -4.57 7.26
N THR A 108 10.73 -4.39 6.45
CA THR A 108 10.86 -3.81 5.10
C THR A 108 10.85 -2.27 5.08
N SER A 109 10.57 -1.62 6.21
CA SER A 109 10.46 -0.16 6.33
C SER A 109 11.07 0.33 7.63
N LYS A 110 11.58 1.58 7.61
CA LYS A 110 11.83 2.37 8.82
C LYS A 110 10.53 2.55 9.61
N HIS A 111 10.65 2.73 10.91
CA HIS A 111 9.54 2.97 11.80
C HIS A 111 9.90 4.00 12.87
N HIS A 112 8.89 4.72 13.34
CA HIS A 112 9.01 5.71 14.40
C HIS A 112 7.92 5.46 15.46
N LYS A 113 8.01 6.18 16.58
CA LYS A 113 7.00 6.13 17.63
C LYS A 113 5.89 7.12 17.30
N GLY A 114 4.70 6.61 17.04
CA GLY A 114 3.47 7.39 16.90
C GLY A 114 2.81 7.67 18.25
N ALA A 115 1.60 8.24 18.18
CA ALA A 115 0.80 8.53 19.36
C ALA A 115 0.58 7.29 20.23
N GLY A 116 0.81 7.42 21.54
CA GLY A 116 0.67 6.33 22.51
C GLY A 116 1.78 5.27 22.42
N CYS A 117 2.99 5.65 22.00
CA CYS A 117 4.17 4.78 21.90
C CYS A 117 4.01 3.58 20.95
N ARG A 118 3.05 3.64 20.03
CA ARG A 118 2.85 2.59 19.02
C ARG A 118 3.86 2.76 17.88
N THR A 119 4.38 1.63 17.39
CA THR A 119 5.30 1.62 16.25
C THR A 119 4.54 1.89 14.96
N HIS A 120 4.89 2.97 14.28
CA HIS A 120 4.31 3.39 13.00
C HIS A 120 5.38 3.25 11.91
N TYR A 121 5.03 2.62 10.79
CA TYR A 121 5.95 2.46 9.68
C TYR A 121 5.93 3.67 8.75
N ASP A 122 7.10 4.21 8.44
CA ASP A 122 7.28 5.41 7.62
C ASP A 122 6.63 5.25 6.24
N THR A 123 6.70 4.06 5.63
CA THR A 123 6.05 3.79 4.34
C THR A 123 4.54 4.05 4.40
N ASN A 124 3.88 3.72 5.52
CA ASN A 124 2.45 3.98 5.68
C ASN A 124 2.17 5.48 5.83
N THR A 125 2.89 6.15 6.74
CA THR A 125 2.73 7.59 6.97
C THR A 125 2.98 8.37 5.67
N LYS A 126 4.04 8.05 4.92
CA LYS A 126 4.37 8.69 3.64
C LYS A 126 3.34 8.42 2.55
N ALA A 127 2.81 7.18 2.48
CA ALA A 127 1.76 6.86 1.52
C ALA A 127 0.47 7.65 1.82
N VAL A 128 0.07 7.75 3.08
CA VAL A 128 -1.10 8.56 3.48
C VAL A 128 -0.85 10.05 3.22
N LEU A 129 0.31 10.58 3.58
CA LEU A 129 0.68 11.97 3.29
C LEU A 129 0.61 12.29 1.79
N GLY A 130 1.20 11.44 0.94
CA GLY A 130 1.16 11.64 -0.51
C GLY A 130 -0.25 11.61 -1.09
N VAL A 131 -1.11 10.72 -0.57
CA VAL A 131 -2.52 10.62 -0.97
C VAL A 131 -3.30 11.86 -0.56
N LEU A 132 -3.12 12.34 0.68
CA LEU A 132 -3.79 13.55 1.18
C LEU A 132 -3.34 14.81 0.44
N ASN A 133 -2.04 14.98 0.21
CA ASN A 133 -1.50 16.09 -0.57
C ASN A 133 -2.02 16.09 -2.02
N GLY A 134 -2.35 14.92 -2.56
CA GLY A 134 -2.97 14.77 -3.88
C GLY A 134 -4.48 14.99 -3.90
N GLY A 135 -5.12 15.40 -2.80
CA GLY A 135 -6.58 15.52 -2.68
C GLY A 135 -7.31 14.17 -2.82
N MET A 136 -6.61 13.07 -2.58
CA MET A 136 -7.12 11.71 -2.67
C MET A 136 -7.41 11.15 -1.28
N GLY A 137 -8.03 9.97 -1.24
CA GLY A 137 -8.39 9.28 0.01
C GLY A 137 -8.13 7.79 -0.09
N HIS A 138 -8.45 7.06 0.98
CA HIS A 138 -8.23 5.61 1.12
C HIS A 138 -8.63 4.79 -0.12
N THR A 139 -9.84 5.01 -0.65
CA THR A 139 -10.35 4.28 -1.83
C THR A 139 -9.50 4.52 -3.09
N HIS A 140 -8.92 5.72 -3.24
CA HIS A 140 -8.04 6.02 -4.37
C HIS A 140 -6.69 5.32 -4.19
N LEU A 141 -6.14 5.34 -2.98
CA LEU A 141 -4.91 4.60 -2.63
C LEU A 141 -5.07 3.11 -2.93
N ASN A 142 -6.11 2.46 -2.41
CA ASN A 142 -6.29 1.03 -2.62
C ASN A 142 -6.44 0.69 -4.11
N LYS A 143 -7.23 1.45 -4.88
CA LYS A 143 -7.31 1.25 -6.35
C LYS A 143 -5.95 1.33 -7.05
N PHE A 144 -5.09 2.25 -6.63
CA PHE A 144 -3.73 2.39 -7.15
C PHE A 144 -2.87 1.17 -6.77
N LEU A 145 -2.92 0.74 -5.50
CA LEU A 145 -2.18 -0.42 -5.01
C LEU A 145 -2.62 -1.72 -5.71
N SER A 146 -3.93 -1.95 -5.86
CA SER A 146 -4.46 -3.14 -6.54
C SER A 146 -4.01 -3.19 -8.01
N ALA A 147 -3.88 -2.03 -8.68
CA ALA A 147 -3.38 -1.94 -10.05
C ALA A 147 -1.89 -2.34 -10.17
N LEU A 148 -1.11 -2.14 -9.11
CA LEU A 148 0.30 -2.52 -9.03
C LEU A 148 0.52 -3.91 -8.41
N ASN A 149 -0.55 -4.67 -8.13
CA ASN A 149 -0.45 -5.93 -7.40
C ASN A 149 0.21 -5.80 -6.00
N ILE A 150 0.01 -4.66 -5.35
CA ILE A 150 0.47 -4.41 -3.99
C ILE A 150 -0.72 -4.63 -3.04
N PRO A 151 -0.53 -5.32 -1.90
CA PRO A 151 -1.55 -5.46 -0.88
C PRO A 151 -2.17 -4.13 -0.47
N GLU A 152 -3.48 -4.14 -0.31
CA GLU A 152 -4.25 -2.97 0.09
C GLU A 152 -4.00 -2.58 1.55
N MET A 153 -4.05 -1.27 1.82
CA MET A 153 -3.99 -0.78 3.20
C MET A 153 -5.38 -0.91 3.83
N HIS A 154 -5.46 -1.45 5.04
CA HIS A 154 -6.72 -1.52 5.77
C HIS A 154 -7.19 -0.11 6.21
N TRP A 155 -8.50 0.12 6.23
CA TRP A 155 -9.09 1.41 6.60
C TRP A 155 -8.63 1.93 7.96
N ASN A 156 -8.56 1.07 8.98
CA ASN A 156 -8.12 1.47 10.33
C ASN A 156 -6.66 1.94 10.34
N THR A 157 -5.79 1.27 9.56
CA THR A 157 -4.39 1.67 9.40
C THR A 157 -4.29 3.01 8.70
N PHE A 158 -5.04 3.19 7.61
CA PHE A 158 -5.12 4.47 6.91
C PHE A 158 -5.59 5.60 7.84
N LYS A 159 -6.68 5.41 8.58
CA LYS A 159 -7.22 6.42 9.51
C LYS A 159 -6.29 6.75 10.65
N THR A 160 -5.48 5.79 11.11
CA THR A 160 -4.46 6.05 12.12
C THR A 160 -3.41 7.01 11.60
N HIS A 161 -2.87 6.75 10.41
CA HIS A 161 -1.86 7.61 9.79
C HIS A 161 -2.44 8.92 9.25
N GLU A 162 -3.70 8.96 8.83
CA GLU A 162 -4.39 10.19 8.42
C GLU A 162 -4.46 11.18 9.57
N LYS A 163 -4.76 10.72 10.79
CA LYS A 163 -4.78 11.55 12.00
C LYS A 163 -3.39 12.06 12.38
N GLU A 164 -2.39 11.20 12.27
CA GLU A 164 -0.99 11.55 12.54
C GLU A 164 -0.51 12.64 11.58
N VAL A 165 -0.72 12.43 10.28
CA VAL A 165 -0.34 13.39 9.24
C VAL A 165 -1.13 14.69 9.36
N GLY A 166 -2.44 14.62 9.62
CA GLY A 166 -3.28 15.81 9.78
C GLY A 166 -2.77 16.74 10.88
N LYS A 167 -2.41 16.19 12.04
CA LYS A 167 -1.81 16.96 13.13
C LYS A 167 -0.50 17.63 12.73
N ALA A 168 0.40 16.88 12.09
CA ALA A 168 1.68 17.43 11.64
C ALA A 168 1.52 18.57 10.61
N ILE A 169 0.54 18.45 9.71
CA ILE A 169 0.22 19.52 8.73
C ILE A 169 -0.34 20.76 9.45
N GLU A 170 -1.26 20.58 10.39
CA GLU A 170 -1.84 21.67 11.19
C GLU A 170 -0.76 22.42 11.99
N GLU A 171 0.11 21.69 12.69
CA GLU A 171 1.24 22.25 13.45
C GLU A 171 2.18 23.04 12.54
N SER A 172 2.58 22.47 11.39
CA SER A 172 3.47 23.17 10.43
C SER A 172 2.85 24.43 9.81
N SER A 173 1.52 24.52 9.80
CA SER A 173 0.80 25.68 9.26
C SER A 173 0.63 26.80 10.29
N GLN A 174 0.75 26.51 11.59
CA GLN A 174 0.71 27.50 12.67
C GLN A 174 2.07 28.19 12.88
N ASP A 175 3.16 27.55 12.45
CA ASP A 175 4.52 28.07 12.54
C ASP A 175 4.93 28.97 11.35
N SER A 176 4.01 29.22 10.40
CA SER A 176 4.21 30.06 9.19
C SER A 176 3.42 31.36 9.25
#